data_AF-A0A443LKT5-F1
#
_entry.id   AF-A0A443LKT5-F1
#
_cell.length_a   1.000
_cell.length_b   1.000
_cell.length_c   1.000
_cell.angle_alpha   90.00
_cell.angle_beta   90.00
_cell.angle_gamma   90.00
#
_symmetry.space_group_name_H-M   'P 1'
#
loop_
_entity.id
_entity.type
_entity.pdbx_description
1 polymer ?
#
loop_
_entity_poly.entity_id
_entity_poly.type
_entity_poly.pdbx_seq_one_letter_code
_entity_poly.pdbx_strand_id
1 'polypeptide(L)'
;MSSQVQHGNGISFIVGPSHAVRWSWHIRDGVVHSNLPSNRVWGVGGAPVWSKRLFERAGQVVAEGGKVGVMVGDFRFGNDIALTPEDLAGPLFQDGHLGIDSRAMTPELDRRMLERGLAAVQAWQEAFGDRVRFVFWDLFGRQVHDRLAGQHIGGGRYHHPVFNYADVVGRFPGADIVDLSPLLGAPMHEVRRLFIDSSCHPSQIGYLLLNDALCAGRDPIEAFRSAVANVEAELFALAGKIVGAKGGAVLLTGRSVWLDTLMSYMGKDCALRLAGSGLVLAPLTRLPGQPSIAQMLQQVPLDRCVPVLVSAGAQDLSPQLARAFDTDPSFWRDVPCIDWETATVAAITARRETPRHAYAREDAPKASVRITPELASHMVEQGPLGMPSWTGLRHLAECIASDQVPALRRGTEAGRPQHLPT
;
A
#
# COMPACT_ATOMS: atom_id res chain seq x y z
N MET A 1 7.76 22.34 35.45
CA MET A 1 8.58 21.18 35.88
C MET A 1 9.06 20.47 34.63
N SER A 2 10.37 20.49 34.41
CA SER A 2 11.06 19.97 33.23
C SER A 2 10.89 18.45 33.14
N SER A 3 10.16 17.96 32.13
CA SER A 3 10.13 16.54 31.79
C SER A 3 11.47 16.16 31.18
N GLN A 4 12.31 15.50 31.97
CA GLN A 4 13.47 14.78 31.44
C GLN A 4 12.96 13.74 30.43
N VAL A 5 13.24 13.98 29.16
CA VAL A 5 13.11 12.97 28.10
C VAL A 5 14.11 11.88 28.45
N GLN A 6 13.61 10.73 28.92
CA GLN A 6 14.42 9.51 28.97
C GLN A 6 14.97 9.29 27.56
N HIS A 7 16.28 9.41 27.38
CA HIS A 7 16.96 9.00 26.16
C HIS A 7 16.87 7.47 26.05
N GLY A 8 15.74 6.99 25.54
CA GLY A 8 15.54 5.58 25.23
C GLY A 8 16.40 5.16 24.04
N ASN A 9 16.83 3.90 24.04
CA ASN A 9 17.54 3.19 22.95
C ASN A 9 16.78 3.13 21.60
N GLY A 10 15.70 3.90 21.44
CA GLY A 10 14.86 3.91 20.24
C GLY A 10 15.39 4.81 19.14
N ILE A 11 14.86 4.64 17.93
CA ILE A 11 15.14 5.53 16.80
C ILE A 11 14.59 6.93 17.11
N SER A 12 15.41 7.95 16.88
CA SER A 12 15.07 9.37 17.10
C SER A 12 14.80 10.13 15.81
N PHE A 13 15.18 9.55 14.67
CA PHE A 13 15.03 10.15 13.35
C PHE A 13 15.01 9.07 12.26
N ILE A 14 14.19 9.23 11.23
CA ILE A 14 14.18 8.34 10.06
C ILE A 14 14.63 9.09 8.82
N VAL A 15 15.48 8.45 8.02
CA VAL A 15 15.85 8.86 6.66
C VAL A 15 15.46 7.80 5.64
N GLY A 16 15.18 8.20 4.40
CA GLY A 16 14.90 7.26 3.33
C GLY A 16 14.47 7.90 2.00
N PRO A 17 14.01 7.09 1.04
CA PRO A 17 13.52 7.55 -0.26
C PRO A 17 12.10 8.16 -0.13
N SER A 18 11.31 8.09 -1.20
CA SER A 18 9.92 8.56 -1.24
C SER A 18 9.03 7.97 -0.15
N HIS A 19 9.31 6.76 0.34
CA HIS A 19 8.53 6.15 1.42
C HIS A 19 8.61 6.92 2.73
N ALA A 20 9.78 7.47 3.08
CA ALA A 20 9.93 8.33 4.26
C ALA A 20 9.22 9.68 4.06
N VAL A 21 9.19 10.22 2.83
CA VAL A 21 8.42 11.43 2.51
C VAL A 21 6.92 11.20 2.74
N ARG A 22 6.38 10.08 2.23
CA ARG A 22 4.98 9.70 2.42
C ARG A 22 4.64 9.47 3.88
N TRP A 23 5.50 8.76 4.60
CA TRP A 23 5.31 8.52 6.03
C TRP A 23 5.26 9.83 6.84
N SER A 24 6.17 10.76 6.57
CA SER A 24 6.16 12.08 7.22
C SER A 24 4.83 12.83 7.01
N TRP A 25 4.26 12.79 5.81
CA TRP A 25 2.96 13.43 5.52
C TRP A 25 1.82 12.73 6.24
N HIS A 26 1.82 11.39 6.24
CA HIS A 26 0.81 10.61 6.94
C HIS A 26 0.82 10.83 8.44
N ILE A 27 1.99 11.03 9.05
CA ILE A 27 2.09 11.42 10.47
C ILE A 27 1.56 12.84 10.66
N ARG A 28 1.99 13.79 9.82
CA ARG A 28 1.57 15.20 9.90
C ARG A 28 0.05 15.34 9.83
N ASP A 29 -0.57 14.59 8.92
CA ASP A 29 -2.00 14.68 8.62
C ASP A 29 -2.85 13.73 9.49
N GLY A 30 -2.24 13.03 10.45
CA GLY A 30 -2.94 12.15 11.38
C GLY A 30 -3.48 10.86 10.76
N VAL A 31 -2.99 10.46 9.58
CA VAL A 31 -3.37 9.21 8.90
C VAL A 31 -2.76 8.00 9.60
N VAL A 32 -1.50 8.13 10.04
CA VAL A 32 -0.76 7.07 10.74
C VAL A 32 -0.28 7.58 12.09
N HIS A 33 -0.56 6.82 13.15
CA HIS A 33 0.10 7.01 14.43
C HIS A 33 1.58 6.62 14.34
N SER A 34 2.47 7.44 14.90
CA SER A 34 3.90 7.13 14.98
C SER A 34 4.50 7.57 16.31
N ASN A 35 5.53 6.84 16.73
CA ASN A 35 6.38 7.16 17.88
C ASN A 35 7.26 8.39 17.61
N LEU A 36 7.38 8.82 16.35
CA LEU A 36 8.13 10.00 15.94
C LEU A 36 7.18 11.06 15.37
N PRO A 37 7.39 12.35 15.68
CA PRO A 37 6.69 13.42 14.99
C PRO A 37 7.13 13.50 13.53
N SER A 38 6.28 14.06 12.67
CA SER A 38 6.51 14.14 11.21
C SER A 38 7.83 14.80 10.82
N ASN A 39 8.29 15.81 11.57
CA ASN A 39 9.55 16.50 11.34
C ASN A 39 10.81 15.68 11.72
N ARG A 40 10.62 14.51 12.33
CA ARG A 40 11.68 13.51 12.61
C ARG A 40 11.67 12.35 11.62
N VAL A 41 10.82 12.40 10.60
CA VAL A 41 10.86 11.48 9.45
C VAL A 41 11.13 12.31 8.20
N TRP A 42 12.24 12.03 7.54
CA TRP A 42 12.71 12.84 6.43
C TRP A 42 13.11 11.98 5.25
N GLY A 43 12.80 12.44 4.04
CA GLY A 43 13.13 11.68 2.85
C GLY A 43 13.35 12.55 1.63
N VAL A 44 13.93 11.93 0.62
CA VAL A 44 14.16 12.51 -0.71
C VAL A 44 13.62 11.52 -1.74
N GLY A 45 12.65 11.95 -2.55
CA GLY A 45 12.01 11.08 -3.54
C GLY A 45 13.02 10.46 -4.50
N GLY A 46 12.98 9.13 -4.65
CA GLY A 46 13.90 8.39 -5.52
C GLY A 46 15.37 8.43 -5.09
N ALA A 47 15.69 8.87 -3.87
CA ALA A 47 17.09 8.93 -3.44
C ALA A 47 17.67 7.53 -3.16
N PRO A 48 18.89 7.26 -3.66
CA PRO A 48 19.62 6.06 -3.30
C PRO A 48 20.13 6.10 -1.86
N VAL A 49 20.48 4.94 -1.31
CA VAL A 49 21.17 4.82 0.00
C VAL A 49 22.53 5.53 0.02
N TRP A 50 23.12 5.76 -1.15
CA TRP A 50 24.36 6.53 -1.34
C TRP A 50 24.12 8.03 -1.56
N SER A 51 22.91 8.55 -1.35
CA SER A 51 22.67 10.01 -1.35
C SER A 51 23.49 10.69 -0.26
N LYS A 52 24.29 11.68 -0.68
CA LYS A 52 25.07 12.51 0.23
C LYS A 52 24.17 13.27 1.21
N ARG A 53 23.06 13.83 0.72
CA ARG A 53 22.10 14.56 1.56
C ARG A 53 21.50 13.70 2.68
N LEU A 54 21.15 12.44 2.40
CA LEU A 54 20.65 11.51 3.42
C LEU A 54 21.72 11.20 4.48
N PHE A 55 22.93 10.91 4.02
CA PHE A 55 24.07 10.58 4.88
C PHE A 55 24.47 11.73 5.81
N GLU A 56 24.63 12.94 5.27
CA GLU A 56 24.99 14.12 6.06
C GLU A 56 23.90 14.49 7.06
N ARG A 57 22.63 14.35 6.68
CA ARG A 57 21.52 14.61 7.60
C ARG A 57 21.50 13.62 8.76
N ALA A 58 21.78 12.35 8.52
CA ALA A 58 21.93 11.38 9.59
C ALA A 58 23.13 11.69 10.49
N GLY A 59 24.26 12.10 9.91
CA GLY A 59 25.44 12.52 10.67
C GLY A 59 25.16 13.67 11.64
N GLN A 60 24.37 14.66 11.23
CA GLN A 60 23.92 15.74 12.13
C GLN A 60 23.14 15.20 13.34
N VAL A 61 22.19 14.29 13.11
CA VAL A 61 21.39 13.69 14.18
C VAL A 61 22.25 12.84 15.11
N VAL A 62 23.18 12.07 14.56
CA VAL A 62 24.09 11.24 15.37
C VAL A 62 25.02 12.12 16.20
N ALA A 63 25.53 13.23 15.65
CA ALA A 63 26.35 14.20 16.39
C ALA A 63 25.58 14.87 17.55
N GLU A 64 24.26 15.02 17.43
CA GLU A 64 23.37 15.47 18.51
C GLU A 64 23.05 14.37 19.54
N GLY A 65 23.64 13.18 19.42
CA GLY A 65 23.38 12.04 20.30
C GLY A 65 22.09 11.28 19.96
N GLY A 66 21.58 11.38 18.73
CA GLY A 66 20.42 10.65 18.22
C GLY A 66 20.76 9.31 17.55
N LYS A 67 19.76 8.45 17.38
CA LYS A 67 19.83 7.19 16.61
C LYS A 67 18.96 7.31 15.37
N VAL A 68 19.43 6.80 14.23
CA VAL A 68 18.81 6.98 12.92
C VAL A 68 18.29 5.65 12.37
N GLY A 69 17.03 5.64 11.92
CA GLY A 69 16.46 4.57 11.12
C GLY A 69 16.64 4.89 9.64
N VAL A 70 17.16 3.93 8.87
CA VAL A 70 17.42 4.09 7.44
C VAL A 70 16.51 3.15 6.68
N MET A 71 15.52 3.72 5.97
CA MET A 71 14.75 2.98 4.99
C MET A 71 15.54 2.92 3.69
N VAL A 72 16.06 1.74 3.36
CA VAL A 72 16.81 1.52 2.12
C VAL A 72 15.83 1.29 0.98
N GLY A 73 15.86 2.21 0.01
CA GLY A 73 15.08 2.11 -1.22
C GLY A 73 15.62 1.09 -2.21
N ASP A 74 15.14 1.13 -3.45
CA ASP A 74 15.71 0.34 -4.53
C ASP A 74 17.20 0.62 -4.71
N PHE A 75 17.99 -0.45 -4.85
CA PHE A 75 19.40 -0.32 -5.16
C PHE A 75 19.60 0.30 -6.55
N ARG A 76 18.59 0.22 -7.42
CA ARG A 76 18.57 0.90 -8.73
C ARG A 76 18.18 2.37 -8.65
N PHE A 77 17.87 2.92 -7.47
CA PHE A 77 17.70 4.37 -7.37
C PHE A 77 19.00 5.11 -7.74
N GLY A 78 18.88 6.16 -8.55
CA GLY A 78 19.98 6.90 -9.16
C GLY A 78 20.80 6.08 -10.16
N ASN A 79 20.24 5.05 -10.82
CA ASN A 79 20.98 4.21 -11.77
C ASN A 79 21.40 4.91 -13.06
N ASP A 80 20.92 6.13 -13.33
CA ASP A 80 21.38 6.97 -14.43
C ASP A 80 22.89 7.27 -14.32
N ILE A 81 23.43 7.31 -13.09
CA ILE A 81 24.88 7.39 -12.83
C ILE A 81 25.67 6.29 -13.57
N ALA A 82 25.09 5.11 -13.74
CA ALA A 82 25.77 3.97 -14.35
C ALA A 82 25.90 4.11 -15.88
N LEU A 83 25.19 5.09 -16.46
CA LEU A 83 25.30 5.49 -17.87
C LEU A 83 26.40 6.54 -18.08
N THR A 84 26.98 7.07 -17.01
CA THR A 84 27.98 8.16 -17.03
C THR A 84 29.25 7.67 -16.32
N PRO A 85 30.22 7.08 -17.04
CA PRO A 85 31.39 6.44 -16.43
C PRO A 85 32.17 7.33 -15.47
N GLU A 86 32.26 8.62 -15.77
CA GLU A 86 32.96 9.63 -14.96
C GLU A 86 32.26 9.82 -13.60
N ASP A 87 30.94 9.97 -13.59
CA ASP A 87 30.16 10.15 -12.36
C ASP A 87 30.16 8.87 -11.51
N LEU A 88 30.12 7.69 -12.16
CA LEU A 88 30.19 6.40 -11.49
C LEU A 88 31.53 6.19 -10.76
N ALA A 89 32.63 6.65 -11.37
CA ALA A 89 33.97 6.61 -10.80
C ALA A 89 34.20 7.69 -9.72
N GLY A 90 33.26 8.63 -9.56
CA GLY A 90 33.28 9.67 -8.55
C GLY A 90 33.12 9.18 -7.10
N PRO A 91 32.97 10.11 -6.14
CA PRO A 91 32.78 9.79 -4.73
C PRO A 91 31.60 8.85 -4.49
N LEU A 92 31.69 7.98 -3.48
CA LEU A 92 30.60 7.06 -3.12
C LEU A 92 29.31 7.81 -2.78
N PHE A 93 29.40 8.83 -1.91
CA PHE A 93 28.26 9.66 -1.55
C PHE A 93 28.19 10.89 -2.46
N GLN A 94 27.13 10.95 -3.27
CA GLN A 94 26.85 12.09 -4.12
C GLN A 94 25.35 12.26 -4.35
N ASP A 95 24.94 13.47 -4.71
CA ASP A 95 23.57 13.80 -5.08
C ASP A 95 23.51 14.13 -6.58
N GLY A 96 22.31 14.31 -7.12
CA GLY A 96 22.09 14.63 -8.55
C GLY A 96 21.44 13.50 -9.35
N HIS A 97 21.44 12.28 -8.81
CA HIS A 97 20.87 11.09 -9.42
C HIS A 97 19.72 10.56 -8.56
N LEU A 98 18.51 10.52 -9.12
CA LEU A 98 17.28 10.15 -8.42
C LEU A 98 16.40 9.24 -9.29
N GLY A 99 15.63 8.37 -8.66
CA GLY A 99 14.67 7.51 -9.35
C GLY A 99 15.33 6.40 -10.15
N ILE A 100 14.58 5.74 -11.03
CA ILE A 100 15.09 4.65 -11.88
C ILE A 100 14.95 5.08 -13.33
N ASP A 101 16.07 5.18 -14.03
CA ASP A 101 16.12 5.32 -15.48
C ASP A 101 16.00 3.94 -16.14
N SER A 102 14.98 3.79 -16.98
CA SER A 102 14.69 2.54 -17.68
C SER A 102 15.80 2.12 -18.64
N ARG A 103 16.61 3.06 -19.14
CA ARG A 103 17.75 2.77 -20.02
C ARG A 103 18.88 2.04 -19.31
N ALA A 104 18.96 2.18 -17.98
CA ALA A 104 19.97 1.57 -17.13
C ALA A 104 19.50 0.27 -16.45
N MET A 105 18.35 -0.30 -16.86
CA MET A 105 17.81 -1.54 -16.31
C MET A 105 18.35 -2.78 -17.04
N THR A 106 19.63 -3.09 -16.84
CA THR A 106 20.25 -4.33 -17.31
C THR A 106 20.88 -5.10 -16.14
N PRO A 107 21.01 -6.44 -16.20
CA PRO A 107 21.64 -7.21 -15.13
C PRO A 107 23.06 -6.73 -14.78
N GLU A 108 23.82 -6.26 -15.75
CA GLU A 108 25.17 -5.75 -15.56
C GLU A 108 25.18 -4.44 -14.76
N LEU A 109 24.30 -3.49 -15.12
CA LEU A 109 24.20 -2.20 -14.43
C LEU A 109 23.53 -2.36 -13.06
N ASP A 110 22.53 -3.23 -12.95
CA ASP A 110 21.89 -3.59 -11.68
C ASP A 110 22.90 -4.15 -10.67
N ARG A 111 23.86 -4.99 -11.11
CA ARG A 111 24.95 -5.47 -10.25
C ARG A 111 25.88 -4.34 -9.79
N ARG A 112 26.25 -3.42 -10.68
CA ARG A 112 27.07 -2.24 -10.30
C ARG A 112 26.36 -1.37 -9.27
N MET A 113 25.06 -1.16 -9.46
CA MET A 113 24.24 -0.38 -8.54
C MET A 113 24.05 -1.10 -7.20
N LEU A 114 23.91 -2.43 -7.20
CA LEU A 114 23.93 -3.24 -5.98
C LEU A 114 25.26 -3.06 -5.23
N GLU A 115 26.39 -3.24 -5.91
CA GLU A 115 27.72 -3.11 -5.31
C GLU A 115 27.94 -1.73 -4.69
N ARG A 116 27.58 -0.66 -5.40
CA ARG A 116 27.64 0.71 -4.89
C ARG A 116 26.72 0.90 -3.68
N GLY A 117 25.50 0.37 -3.74
CA GLY A 117 24.55 0.44 -2.62
C GLY A 117 25.04 -0.29 -1.38
N LEU A 118 25.63 -1.47 -1.55
CA LEU A 118 26.23 -2.25 -0.45
C LEU A 118 27.45 -1.55 0.15
N ALA A 119 28.31 -0.97 -0.70
CA ALA A 119 29.44 -0.16 -0.24
C ALA A 119 28.96 1.05 0.58
N ALA A 120 27.85 1.68 0.19
CA ALA A 120 27.25 2.74 0.97
C ALA A 120 26.73 2.24 2.31
N VAL A 121 25.96 1.14 2.37
CA VAL A 121 25.48 0.56 3.63
C VAL A 121 26.65 0.25 4.58
N GLN A 122 27.75 -0.28 4.06
CA GLN A 122 28.98 -0.49 4.81
C GLN A 122 29.54 0.83 5.37
N ALA A 123 29.65 1.87 4.53
CA ALA A 123 30.12 3.18 4.97
C ALA A 123 29.20 3.85 6.01
N TRP A 124 27.88 3.63 5.92
CA TRP A 124 26.93 4.04 6.98
C TRP A 124 27.24 3.34 8.31
N GLN A 125 27.51 2.03 8.30
CA GLN A 125 27.86 1.27 9.50
C GLN A 125 29.20 1.71 10.10
N GLU A 126 30.21 1.94 9.26
CA GLU A 126 31.52 2.41 9.70
C GLU A 126 31.46 3.81 10.32
N ALA A 127 30.65 4.70 9.74
CA ALA A 127 30.53 6.07 10.22
C ALA A 127 29.69 6.21 11.49
N PHE A 128 28.64 5.39 11.64
CA PHE A 128 27.62 5.59 12.69
C PHE A 128 27.47 4.42 13.66
N GLY A 129 28.08 3.26 13.40
CA GLY A 129 28.06 2.10 14.30
C GLY A 129 26.65 1.66 14.69
N ASP A 130 26.41 1.49 15.99
CA ASP A 130 25.13 1.09 16.58
C ASP A 130 24.06 2.21 16.55
N ARG A 131 24.43 3.41 16.10
CA ARG A 131 23.54 4.58 15.98
C ARG A 131 22.72 4.58 14.70
N VAL A 132 22.87 3.58 13.84
CA VAL A 132 22.03 3.37 12.66
C VAL A 132 21.34 2.01 12.69
N ARG A 133 20.08 1.99 12.25
CA ARG A 133 19.31 0.76 12.03
C ARG A 133 18.73 0.76 10.62
N PHE A 134 18.90 -0.33 9.88
CA PHE A 134 18.44 -0.42 8.50
C PHE A 134 17.16 -1.24 8.37
N VAL A 135 16.35 -0.91 7.36
CA VAL A 135 15.33 -1.81 6.80
C VAL A 135 15.43 -1.77 5.28
N PHE A 136 15.61 -2.94 4.65
CA PHE A 136 15.70 -3.08 3.19
C PHE A 136 14.30 -3.18 2.55
N TRP A 137 13.50 -2.14 2.74
CA TRP A 137 12.06 -2.13 2.46
C TRP A 137 11.73 -2.47 1.01
N ASP A 138 12.35 -1.79 0.04
CA ASP A 138 12.02 -2.00 -1.37
C ASP A 138 12.53 -3.34 -1.90
N LEU A 139 13.67 -3.81 -1.37
CA LEU A 139 14.20 -5.12 -1.72
C LEU A 139 13.26 -6.23 -1.25
N PHE A 140 12.76 -6.12 -0.01
CA PHE A 140 11.76 -7.03 0.53
C PHE A 140 10.48 -7.00 -0.30
N GLY A 141 9.94 -5.80 -0.56
CA GLY A 141 8.72 -5.64 -1.33
C GLY A 141 8.83 -6.18 -2.76
N ARG A 142 9.94 -5.93 -3.46
CA ARG A 142 10.19 -6.53 -4.78
C ARG A 142 10.16 -8.04 -4.74
N GLN A 143 10.86 -8.67 -3.80
CA GLN A 143 10.85 -10.12 -3.68
C GLN A 143 9.44 -10.67 -3.40
N VAL A 144 8.60 -9.95 -2.65
CA VAL A 144 7.18 -10.31 -2.46
C VAL A 144 6.42 -10.22 -3.78
N HIS A 145 6.57 -9.12 -4.53
CA HIS A 145 5.88 -8.92 -5.80
C HIS A 145 6.33 -9.90 -6.90
N ASP A 146 7.63 -10.17 -7.02
CA ASP A 146 8.17 -11.14 -7.97
C ASP A 146 7.59 -12.53 -7.72
N ARG A 147 7.57 -12.97 -6.45
CA ARG A 147 7.01 -14.28 -6.08
C ARG A 147 5.53 -14.38 -6.40
N LEU A 148 4.76 -13.31 -6.20
CA LEU A 148 3.34 -13.26 -6.58
C LEU A 148 3.13 -13.29 -8.09
N ALA A 149 4.04 -12.69 -8.85
CA ALA A 149 4.04 -12.71 -10.30
C ALA A 149 4.60 -14.03 -10.89
N GLY A 150 5.07 -14.96 -10.05
CA GLY A 150 5.73 -16.19 -10.49
C GLY A 150 7.11 -15.96 -11.11
N GLN A 151 7.72 -14.79 -10.90
CA GLN A 151 9.00 -14.41 -11.48
C GLN A 151 10.16 -15.00 -10.66
N HIS A 152 11.24 -15.32 -11.37
CA HIS A 152 12.49 -15.85 -10.79
C HIS A 152 12.32 -17.15 -9.97
N ILE A 153 11.28 -17.94 -10.26
CA ILE A 153 11.06 -19.24 -9.61
C ILE A 153 11.65 -20.34 -10.49
N GLY A 154 12.69 -21.02 -9.99
CA GLY A 154 13.33 -22.17 -10.62
C GLY A 154 13.50 -23.31 -9.62
N GLY A 155 13.19 -24.55 -10.02
CA GLY A 155 13.29 -25.71 -9.12
C GLY A 155 12.44 -25.59 -7.84
N GLY A 156 11.32 -24.85 -7.91
CA GLY A 156 10.45 -24.58 -6.77
C GLY A 156 10.98 -23.54 -5.77
N ARG A 157 12.07 -22.85 -6.09
CA ARG A 157 12.69 -21.83 -5.22
C ARG A 157 12.79 -20.49 -5.95
N TYR A 158 12.58 -19.40 -5.22
CA TYR A 158 12.81 -18.05 -5.71
C TYR A 158 14.31 -17.74 -5.67
N HIS A 159 14.86 -17.21 -6.77
CA HIS A 159 16.20 -16.66 -6.82
C HIS A 159 16.33 -15.61 -7.93
N HIS A 160 16.37 -14.33 -7.57
CA HIS A 160 16.65 -13.26 -8.52
C HIS A 160 18.13 -13.30 -8.91
N PRO A 161 18.50 -13.05 -10.18
CA PRO A 161 19.90 -13.09 -10.64
C PRO A 161 20.84 -12.03 -10.03
N VAL A 162 20.33 -11.14 -9.17
CA VAL A 162 21.06 -9.96 -8.66
C VAL A 162 20.62 -9.63 -7.23
N PHE A 163 19.31 -9.51 -6.99
CA PHE A 163 18.76 -8.97 -5.75
C PHE A 163 18.01 -10.04 -4.94
N ASN A 164 18.68 -10.72 -4.03
CA ASN A 164 18.02 -11.62 -3.06
C ASN A 164 18.09 -11.01 -1.67
N TYR A 165 16.95 -10.91 -0.99
CA TYR A 165 16.84 -10.24 0.31
C TYR A 165 17.77 -10.86 1.37
N ALA A 166 17.73 -12.20 1.50
CA ALA A 166 18.54 -12.93 2.47
C ALA A 166 20.05 -12.76 2.21
N ASP A 167 20.47 -12.73 0.94
CA ASP A 167 21.88 -12.55 0.58
C ASP A 167 22.38 -11.16 0.97
N VAL A 168 21.55 -10.12 0.80
CA VAL A 168 21.89 -8.74 1.19
C VAL A 168 21.98 -8.60 2.70
N VAL A 169 21.00 -9.11 3.45
CA VAL A 169 21.02 -9.08 4.92
C VAL A 169 22.23 -9.86 5.45
N GLY A 170 22.51 -11.03 4.89
CA GLY A 170 23.62 -11.89 5.30
C GLY A 170 25.02 -11.29 5.09
N ARG A 171 25.17 -10.24 4.26
CA ARG A 171 26.45 -9.53 4.09
C ARG A 171 26.82 -8.65 5.28
N PHE A 172 25.89 -8.36 6.19
CA PHE A 172 26.10 -7.43 7.30
C PHE A 172 25.75 -8.05 8.67
N PRO A 173 26.44 -9.12 9.10
CA PRO A 173 26.07 -9.87 10.30
C PRO A 173 26.18 -9.09 11.63
N GLY A 174 26.94 -7.99 11.66
CA GLY A 174 27.10 -7.13 12.83
C GLY A 174 26.21 -5.88 12.84
N ALA A 175 25.39 -5.69 11.81
CA ALA A 175 24.59 -4.49 11.65
C ALA A 175 23.23 -4.61 12.33
N ASP A 176 22.74 -3.49 12.88
CA ASP A 176 21.36 -3.41 13.37
C ASP A 176 20.40 -3.32 12.16
N ILE A 177 19.82 -4.46 11.79
CA ILE A 177 18.91 -4.59 10.64
C ILE A 177 17.57 -5.14 11.12
N VAL A 178 16.48 -4.50 10.70
CA VAL A 178 15.13 -5.06 10.80
C VAL A 178 15.00 -6.16 9.75
N ASP A 179 15.27 -7.41 10.15
CA ASP A 179 15.22 -8.54 9.24
C ASP A 179 13.79 -9.01 8.96
N LEU A 180 13.24 -8.63 7.81
CA LEU A 180 11.92 -9.06 7.33
C LEU A 180 11.91 -10.48 6.71
N SER A 181 13.05 -11.18 6.63
CA SER A 181 13.14 -12.53 6.05
C SER A 181 12.12 -13.52 6.63
N PRO A 182 11.82 -13.53 7.94
CA PRO A 182 10.82 -14.43 8.51
C PRO A 182 9.42 -14.29 7.86
N LEU A 183 9.05 -13.09 7.40
CA LEU A 183 7.78 -12.86 6.71
C LEU A 183 7.73 -13.53 5.33
N LEU A 184 8.89 -13.78 4.71
CA LEU A 184 8.96 -14.45 3.41
C LEU A 184 8.57 -15.94 3.47
N GLY A 185 8.40 -16.51 4.66
CA GLY A 185 7.86 -17.85 4.89
C GLY A 185 6.33 -17.92 4.97
N ALA A 186 5.65 -16.77 5.11
CA ALA A 186 4.20 -16.70 5.12
C ALA A 186 3.63 -16.76 3.68
N PRO A 187 2.31 -17.00 3.51
CA PRO A 187 1.69 -16.88 2.18
C PRO A 187 1.87 -15.46 1.61
N MET A 188 2.42 -15.34 0.40
CA MET A 188 2.78 -14.02 -0.18
C MET A 188 1.60 -13.07 -0.35
N HIS A 189 0.38 -13.58 -0.49
CA HIS A 189 -0.83 -12.73 -0.54
C HIS A 189 -1.14 -12.08 0.82
N GLU A 190 -0.77 -12.71 1.94
CA GLU A 190 -0.85 -12.09 3.26
C GLU A 190 0.25 -11.04 3.45
N VAL A 191 1.48 -11.36 3.02
CA VAL A 191 2.61 -10.42 3.12
C VAL A 191 2.40 -9.18 2.25
N ARG A 192 1.76 -9.33 1.08
CA ARG A 192 1.42 -8.22 0.18
C ARG A 192 0.65 -7.11 0.87
N ARG A 193 -0.10 -7.41 1.93
CA ARG A 193 -0.91 -6.44 2.68
C ARG A 193 -0.08 -5.29 3.27
N LEU A 194 1.24 -5.43 3.32
CA LEU A 194 2.18 -4.37 3.67
C LEU A 194 2.28 -3.24 2.64
N PHE A 195 1.78 -3.46 1.42
CA PHE A 195 1.95 -2.53 0.29
C PHE A 195 0.61 -2.19 -0.36
N ILE A 196 0.48 -0.95 -0.82
CA ILE A 196 -0.69 -0.51 -1.61
C ILE A 196 -0.50 -0.69 -3.12
N ASP A 197 0.74 -0.80 -3.59
CA ASP A 197 1.09 -0.96 -5.00
C ASP A 197 2.41 -1.72 -5.21
N SER A 198 2.79 -1.94 -6.48
CA SER A 198 4.03 -2.64 -6.87
C SER A 198 5.29 -1.79 -6.69
N SER A 199 5.16 -0.49 -6.43
CA SER A 199 6.28 0.39 -6.07
C SER A 199 6.65 0.27 -4.59
N CYS A 200 6.06 -0.71 -3.89
CA CYS A 200 6.33 -0.99 -2.49
C CYS A 200 5.94 0.16 -1.55
N HIS A 201 5.00 1.03 -1.94
CA HIS A 201 4.53 2.05 -1.01
C HIS A 201 3.84 1.40 0.19
N PRO A 202 4.21 1.76 1.45
CA PRO A 202 3.62 1.12 2.61
C PRO A 202 2.11 1.37 2.69
N SER A 203 1.38 0.33 3.05
CA SER A 203 0.00 0.43 3.49
C SER A 203 -0.06 0.88 4.96
N GLN A 204 -1.26 1.12 5.51
CA GLN A 204 -1.44 1.28 6.96
C GLN A 204 -0.76 0.17 7.78
N ILE A 205 -0.89 -1.09 7.35
CA ILE A 205 -0.23 -2.23 7.99
C ILE A 205 1.30 -2.09 7.86
N GLY A 206 1.78 -1.67 6.68
CA GLY A 206 3.20 -1.40 6.43
C GLY A 206 3.76 -0.31 7.34
N TYR A 207 3.09 0.83 7.48
CA TYR A 207 3.53 1.91 8.36
C TYR A 207 3.51 1.52 9.83
N LEU A 208 2.48 0.81 10.30
CA LEU A 208 2.42 0.31 11.67
C LEU A 208 3.52 -0.71 11.97
N LEU A 209 3.79 -1.63 11.03
CA LEU A 209 4.94 -2.54 11.13
C LEU A 209 6.24 -1.77 11.23
N LEU A 210 6.47 -0.80 10.34
CA LEU A 210 7.69 0.02 10.35
C LEU A 210 7.80 0.81 11.66
N ASN A 211 6.71 1.37 12.19
CA ASN A 211 6.73 2.06 13.46
C ASN A 211 7.19 1.14 14.60
N ASP A 212 6.62 -0.06 14.69
CA ASP A 212 6.91 -1.00 15.77
C ASP A 212 8.30 -1.66 15.60
N ALA A 213 8.64 -2.11 14.39
CA ALA A 213 9.88 -2.83 14.14
C ALA A 213 11.08 -1.89 13.99
N LEU A 214 10.98 -0.86 13.13
CA LEU A 214 12.08 0.08 12.91
C LEU A 214 12.25 1.00 14.12
N CYS A 215 11.18 1.68 14.56
CA CYS A 215 11.31 2.71 15.60
C CYS A 215 11.39 2.14 17.01
N ALA A 216 10.49 1.20 17.36
CA ALA A 216 10.43 0.62 18.70
C ALA A 216 11.30 -0.62 18.88
N GLY A 217 11.81 -1.22 17.80
CA GLY A 217 12.67 -2.41 17.87
C GLY A 217 11.93 -3.69 18.26
N ARG A 218 10.63 -3.77 17.98
CA ARG A 218 9.86 -5.01 18.14
C ARG A 218 10.28 -6.03 17.06
N ASP A 219 10.15 -7.32 17.39
CA ASP A 219 10.30 -8.40 16.42
C ASP A 219 9.38 -8.18 15.18
N PRO A 220 9.88 -8.37 13.94
CA PRO A 220 9.10 -8.15 12.73
C PRO A 220 7.84 -9.00 12.59
N ILE A 221 7.82 -10.24 13.07
CA ILE A 221 6.62 -11.09 13.03
C ILE A 221 5.57 -10.58 14.00
N GLU A 222 5.97 -10.22 15.21
CA GLU A 222 5.07 -9.63 16.21
C GLU A 222 4.52 -8.28 15.77
N ALA A 223 5.38 -7.41 15.24
CA ALA A 223 4.99 -6.12 14.68
C ALA A 223 3.98 -6.28 13.55
N PHE A 224 4.23 -7.22 12.62
CA PHE A 224 3.28 -7.53 11.55
C PHE A 224 1.93 -8.00 12.06
N ARG A 225 1.91 -8.98 12.99
CA ARG A 225 0.67 -9.52 13.57
C ARG A 225 -0.14 -8.43 14.29
N SER A 226 0.54 -7.59 15.06
CA SER A 226 -0.06 -6.45 15.76
C SER A 226 -0.69 -5.45 14.77
N ALA A 227 0.06 -5.07 13.73
CA ALA A 227 -0.41 -4.16 12.69
C ALA A 227 -1.63 -4.71 11.94
N VAL A 228 -1.61 -6.00 11.56
CA VAL A 228 -2.75 -6.69 10.93
C VAL A 228 -3.96 -6.68 11.85
N ALA A 229 -3.80 -7.09 13.12
CA ALA A 229 -4.90 -7.16 14.06
C ALA A 229 -5.54 -5.78 14.31
N ASN A 230 -4.74 -4.73 14.40
CA ASN A 230 -5.21 -3.35 14.56
C ASN A 230 -6.07 -2.91 13.36
N VAL A 231 -5.56 -3.08 12.14
CA VAL A 231 -6.27 -2.67 10.92
C VAL A 231 -7.52 -3.51 10.69
N GLU A 232 -7.47 -4.82 10.95
CA GLU A 232 -8.67 -5.66 10.86
C GLU A 232 -9.75 -5.24 11.85
N ALA A 233 -9.39 -4.94 13.10
CA ALA A 233 -10.37 -4.49 14.10
C ALA A 233 -11.10 -3.21 13.64
N GLU A 234 -10.38 -2.25 13.05
CA GLU A 234 -11.00 -1.06 12.45
C GLU A 234 -11.91 -1.41 11.26
N LEU A 235 -11.48 -2.31 10.36
CA LEU A 235 -12.30 -2.75 9.23
C LEU A 235 -13.62 -3.40 9.69
N PHE A 236 -13.57 -4.27 10.71
CA PHE A 236 -14.78 -4.88 11.28
C PHE A 236 -15.69 -3.84 11.93
N ALA A 237 -15.14 -2.83 12.61
CA ALA A 237 -15.93 -1.75 13.16
C ALA A 237 -16.63 -0.92 12.07
N LEU A 238 -15.94 -0.61 10.96
CA LEU A 238 -16.52 0.09 9.81
C LEU A 238 -17.60 -0.76 9.13
N ALA A 239 -17.35 -2.05 8.95
CA ALA A 239 -18.33 -2.98 8.40
C ALA A 239 -19.61 -3.02 9.26
N GLY A 240 -19.47 -3.09 10.58
CA GLY A 240 -20.61 -3.04 11.50
C GLY A 240 -21.43 -1.76 11.36
N LYS A 241 -20.78 -0.59 11.19
CA LYS A 241 -21.47 0.69 10.93
C LYS A 241 -22.24 0.67 9.61
N ILE A 242 -21.62 0.18 8.54
CA ILE A 242 -22.24 0.08 7.21
C ILE A 242 -23.48 -0.83 7.26
N VAL A 243 -23.30 -2.05 7.77
CA VAL A 243 -24.36 -3.07 7.86
C VAL A 243 -25.52 -2.56 8.73
N GLY A 244 -25.21 -1.95 9.88
CA GLY A 244 -26.19 -1.34 10.76
C GLY A 244 -26.99 -0.24 10.08
N ALA A 245 -26.32 0.68 9.39
CA ALA A 245 -26.98 1.79 8.69
C ALA A 245 -27.85 1.34 7.51
N LYS A 246 -27.48 0.27 6.80
CA LYS A 246 -28.31 -0.29 5.72
C LYS A 246 -29.38 -1.27 6.21
N GLY A 247 -29.35 -1.60 7.50
CA GLY A 247 -30.29 -2.50 8.17
C GLY A 247 -30.23 -3.94 7.64
N GLY A 248 -29.09 -4.37 7.11
CA GLY A 248 -28.92 -5.68 6.47
C GLY A 248 -27.54 -5.85 5.86
N ALA A 249 -27.28 -7.02 5.30
CA ALA A 249 -26.01 -7.29 4.63
C ALA A 249 -25.83 -6.34 3.43
N VAL A 250 -24.59 -5.96 3.17
CA VAL A 250 -24.21 -5.01 2.12
C VAL A 250 -23.24 -5.69 1.17
N LEU A 251 -23.53 -5.61 -0.12
CA LEU A 251 -22.59 -5.97 -1.17
C LEU A 251 -21.91 -4.70 -1.67
N LEU A 252 -20.59 -4.63 -1.51
CA LEU A 252 -19.78 -3.57 -2.07
C LEU A 252 -18.99 -4.12 -3.27
N THR A 253 -19.31 -3.62 -4.46
CA THR A 253 -18.78 -4.11 -5.74
C THR A 253 -18.54 -2.98 -6.74
N GLY A 254 -17.99 -3.32 -7.90
CA GLY A 254 -17.66 -2.38 -8.97
C GLY A 254 -16.18 -2.47 -9.39
N ARG A 255 -15.67 -1.38 -9.94
CA ARG A 255 -14.29 -1.28 -10.45
C ARG A 255 -13.75 0.11 -10.16
N SER A 256 -12.94 0.20 -9.12
CA SER A 256 -12.31 1.43 -8.65
C SER A 256 -11.01 1.11 -7.94
N VAL A 257 -10.03 2.01 -8.06
CA VAL A 257 -8.78 1.93 -7.30
C VAL A 257 -9.03 1.90 -5.79
N TRP A 258 -10.11 2.51 -5.32
CA TRP A 258 -10.48 2.46 -3.91
C TRP A 258 -10.78 1.04 -3.44
N LEU A 259 -11.53 0.26 -4.24
CA LEU A 259 -11.84 -1.13 -3.95
C LEU A 259 -10.57 -1.98 -3.98
N ASP A 260 -9.71 -1.76 -4.96
CA ASP A 260 -8.46 -2.52 -5.08
C ASP A 260 -7.51 -2.25 -3.91
N THR A 261 -7.43 -1.01 -3.46
CA THR A 261 -6.66 -0.65 -2.27
C THR A 261 -7.27 -1.27 -1.02
N LEU A 262 -8.60 -1.18 -0.80
CA LEU A 262 -9.26 -1.84 0.35
C LEU A 262 -9.00 -3.36 0.36
N MET A 263 -9.12 -4.00 -0.80
CA MET A 263 -8.88 -5.44 -0.93
C MET A 263 -7.43 -5.83 -0.68
N SER A 264 -6.48 -4.92 -0.95
CA SER A 264 -5.07 -5.15 -0.64
C SER A 264 -4.79 -5.15 0.87
N TYR A 265 -5.65 -4.56 1.70
CA TYR A 265 -5.55 -4.63 3.16
C TYR A 265 -6.03 -5.95 3.75
N MET A 266 -6.76 -6.75 2.98
CA MET A 266 -7.40 -7.97 3.47
C MET A 266 -6.64 -9.21 3.04
N GLY A 267 -6.45 -10.12 3.98
CA GLY A 267 -6.15 -11.52 3.66
C GLY A 267 -7.38 -12.26 3.17
N LYS A 268 -7.19 -13.47 2.63
CA LYS A 268 -8.32 -14.32 2.19
C LYS A 268 -9.32 -14.55 3.33
N ASP A 269 -8.81 -14.89 4.50
CA ASP A 269 -9.63 -15.23 5.66
C ASP A 269 -10.33 -13.99 6.25
N CYS A 270 -9.67 -12.82 6.19
CA CYS A 270 -10.26 -11.55 6.60
C CYS A 270 -11.47 -11.19 5.72
N ALA A 271 -11.33 -11.29 4.39
CA ALA A 271 -12.42 -11.02 3.45
C ALA A 271 -13.64 -11.94 3.72
N LEU A 272 -13.40 -13.24 3.94
CA LEU A 272 -14.48 -14.19 4.25
C LEU A 272 -15.16 -13.89 5.59
N ARG A 273 -14.39 -13.54 6.63
CA ARG A 273 -14.93 -13.16 7.95
C ARG A 273 -15.75 -11.86 7.89
N LEU A 274 -15.33 -10.88 7.09
CA LEU A 274 -16.11 -9.65 6.84
C LEU A 274 -17.42 -9.96 6.12
N ALA A 275 -17.41 -10.84 5.12
CA ALA A 275 -18.62 -11.30 4.45
C ALA A 275 -19.57 -11.99 5.43
N GLY A 276 -19.07 -12.88 6.30
CA GLY A 276 -19.86 -13.49 7.37
C GLY A 276 -20.41 -12.51 8.40
N SER A 277 -19.80 -11.31 8.52
CA SER A 277 -20.30 -10.21 9.36
C SER A 277 -21.29 -9.30 8.63
N GLY A 278 -21.66 -9.63 7.38
CA GLY A 278 -22.64 -8.92 6.58
C GLY A 278 -22.06 -7.91 5.58
N LEU A 279 -20.75 -7.72 5.49
CA LEU A 279 -20.14 -6.86 4.46
C LEU A 279 -19.42 -7.72 3.41
N VAL A 280 -20.08 -7.93 2.27
CA VAL A 280 -19.55 -8.71 1.15
C VAL A 280 -18.75 -7.80 0.22
N LEU A 281 -17.44 -8.04 0.12
CA LEU A 281 -16.53 -7.31 -0.76
C LEU A 281 -16.24 -8.13 -2.02
N ALA A 282 -16.76 -7.69 -3.16
CA ALA A 282 -16.73 -8.46 -4.40
C ALA A 282 -16.40 -7.56 -5.60
N PRO A 283 -15.20 -6.96 -5.66
CA PRO A 283 -14.79 -6.13 -6.80
C PRO A 283 -14.73 -6.96 -8.11
N LEU A 284 -14.89 -6.29 -9.24
CA LEU A 284 -14.71 -6.89 -10.56
C LEU A 284 -13.23 -7.14 -10.90
N THR A 285 -12.31 -6.47 -10.21
CA THR A 285 -10.87 -6.70 -10.34
C THR A 285 -10.45 -7.78 -9.35
N ARG A 286 -9.90 -8.88 -9.84
CA ARG A 286 -9.40 -9.95 -8.98
C ARG A 286 -7.97 -9.67 -8.54
N LEU A 287 -7.74 -9.67 -7.23
CA LEU A 287 -6.39 -9.61 -6.66
C LEU A 287 -5.87 -11.02 -6.29
N PRO A 288 -4.56 -11.28 -6.43
CA PRO A 288 -3.94 -12.52 -5.98
C PRO A 288 -4.29 -12.86 -4.52
N GLY A 289 -4.65 -14.13 -4.27
CA GLY A 289 -5.00 -14.64 -2.95
C GLY A 289 -6.42 -14.34 -2.47
N GLN A 290 -7.18 -13.48 -3.15
CA GLN A 290 -8.55 -13.15 -2.75
C GLN A 290 -9.56 -14.25 -3.12
N PRO A 291 -10.61 -14.44 -2.30
CA PRO A 291 -11.72 -15.33 -2.63
C PRO A 291 -12.44 -14.86 -3.90
N SER A 292 -13.05 -15.78 -4.64
CA SER A 292 -13.88 -15.44 -5.79
C SER A 292 -15.22 -14.83 -5.33
N ILE A 293 -15.91 -14.12 -6.24
CA ILE A 293 -17.26 -13.60 -5.99
C ILE A 293 -18.20 -14.73 -5.54
N ALA A 294 -18.14 -15.90 -6.19
CA ALA A 294 -18.93 -17.07 -5.80
C ALA A 294 -18.62 -17.54 -4.37
N GLN A 295 -17.34 -17.57 -3.96
CA GLN A 295 -16.96 -17.92 -2.59
C GLN A 295 -17.45 -16.89 -1.56
N MET A 296 -17.42 -15.61 -1.92
CA MET A 296 -17.93 -14.53 -1.06
C MET A 296 -19.45 -14.63 -0.88
N LEU A 297 -20.20 -14.91 -1.96
CA LEU A 297 -21.65 -15.05 -1.93
C LEU A 297 -22.15 -16.34 -1.27
N GLN A 298 -21.28 -17.33 -1.04
CA GLN A 298 -21.61 -18.47 -0.18
C GLN A 298 -21.81 -18.05 1.29
N GLN A 299 -21.21 -16.94 1.73
CA GLN A 299 -21.40 -16.43 3.09
C GLN A 299 -22.73 -15.70 3.22
N VAL A 300 -23.07 -14.86 2.24
CA VAL A 300 -24.34 -14.14 2.17
C VAL A 300 -24.85 -14.12 0.73
N PRO A 301 -26.00 -14.73 0.44
CA PRO A 301 -26.63 -14.68 -0.87
C PRO A 301 -26.90 -13.26 -1.38
N LEU A 302 -26.82 -13.06 -2.69
CA LEU A 302 -26.97 -11.75 -3.34
C LEU A 302 -28.35 -11.11 -3.07
N ASP A 303 -29.42 -11.91 -3.06
CA ASP A 303 -30.79 -11.47 -2.82
C ASP A 303 -31.02 -10.93 -1.39
N ARG A 304 -30.09 -11.22 -0.47
CA ARG A 304 -30.08 -10.71 0.90
C ARG A 304 -29.19 -9.49 1.11
N CYS A 305 -28.52 -9.02 0.05
CA CYS A 305 -27.59 -7.90 0.11
C CYS A 305 -28.23 -6.60 -0.41
N VAL A 306 -27.92 -5.49 0.24
CA VAL A 306 -28.08 -4.14 -0.32
C VAL A 306 -26.85 -3.85 -1.17
N PRO A 307 -26.97 -3.70 -2.51
CA PRO A 307 -25.83 -3.43 -3.36
C PRO A 307 -25.40 -1.97 -3.27
N VAL A 308 -24.09 -1.74 -3.23
CA VAL A 308 -23.44 -0.43 -3.33
C VAL A 308 -22.34 -0.55 -4.38
N LEU A 309 -22.34 0.37 -5.36
CA LEU A 309 -21.36 0.37 -6.43
C LEU A 309 -20.31 1.45 -6.23
N VAL A 310 -19.04 1.09 -6.45
CA VAL A 310 -17.94 2.06 -6.59
C VAL A 310 -17.35 1.88 -7.99
N SER A 311 -17.43 2.94 -8.81
CA SER A 311 -17.05 2.88 -10.22
C SER A 311 -16.28 4.12 -10.63
N ALA A 312 -15.09 3.90 -11.21
CA ALA A 312 -14.24 4.98 -11.68
C ALA A 312 -14.95 5.84 -12.75
N GLY A 313 -15.05 7.14 -12.51
CA GLY A 313 -15.71 8.07 -13.42
C GLY A 313 -17.22 7.81 -13.53
N ALA A 314 -17.83 7.24 -12.49
CA ALA A 314 -19.25 6.87 -12.42
C ALA A 314 -19.71 6.02 -13.61
N GLN A 315 -18.85 5.12 -14.12
CA GLN A 315 -19.20 4.29 -15.28
C GLN A 315 -20.35 3.33 -14.93
N ASP A 316 -21.27 3.16 -15.87
CA ASP A 316 -22.29 2.12 -15.82
C ASP A 316 -21.62 0.75 -16.03
N LEU A 317 -21.60 -0.04 -14.97
CA LEU A 317 -21.02 -1.39 -14.96
C LEU A 317 -22.10 -2.48 -15.04
N SER A 318 -23.36 -2.13 -15.29
CA SER A 318 -24.49 -3.07 -15.25
C SER A 318 -24.26 -4.34 -16.09
N PRO A 319 -23.77 -4.27 -17.36
CA PRO A 319 -23.50 -5.48 -18.14
C PRO A 319 -22.36 -6.33 -17.57
N GLN A 320 -21.33 -5.73 -16.99
CA GLN A 320 -20.20 -6.43 -16.40
C GLN A 320 -20.60 -7.12 -15.10
N LEU A 321 -21.37 -6.42 -14.26
CA LEU A 321 -21.91 -6.94 -13.00
C LEU A 321 -22.91 -8.07 -13.26
N ALA A 322 -23.82 -7.90 -14.22
CA ALA A 322 -24.75 -8.94 -14.67
C ALA A 322 -24.03 -10.26 -14.96
N ARG A 323 -22.94 -10.23 -15.74
CA ARG A 323 -22.13 -11.41 -16.04
C ARG A 323 -21.38 -11.96 -14.83
N ALA A 324 -20.84 -11.09 -13.97
CA ALA A 324 -20.04 -11.50 -12.83
C ALA A 324 -20.86 -12.14 -11.70
N PHE A 325 -22.14 -11.74 -11.58
CA PHE A 325 -23.06 -12.17 -10.54
C PHE A 325 -24.19 -13.07 -11.05
N ASP A 326 -24.20 -13.40 -12.34
CA ASP A 326 -25.26 -14.20 -12.99
C ASP A 326 -26.66 -13.61 -12.77
N THR A 327 -26.83 -12.35 -13.16
CA THR A 327 -28.07 -11.56 -12.99
C THR A 327 -28.44 -10.81 -14.27
N ASP A 328 -29.67 -10.29 -14.33
CA ASP A 328 -30.08 -9.39 -15.42
C ASP A 328 -29.44 -7.98 -15.26
N PRO A 329 -28.99 -7.31 -16.34
CA PRO A 329 -28.45 -5.95 -16.26
C PRO A 329 -29.37 -4.92 -15.59
N SER A 330 -30.69 -5.09 -15.67
CA SER A 330 -31.65 -4.21 -15.00
C SER A 330 -31.56 -4.25 -13.48
N PHE A 331 -30.99 -5.33 -12.90
CA PHE A 331 -30.72 -5.42 -11.46
C PHE A 331 -29.79 -4.29 -10.98
N TRP A 332 -28.85 -3.86 -11.82
CA TRP A 332 -27.76 -2.94 -11.46
C TRP A 332 -28.01 -1.48 -11.85
N ARG A 333 -28.95 -1.22 -12.78
CA ARG A 333 -29.12 0.07 -13.46
C ARG A 333 -29.34 1.28 -12.54
N ASP A 334 -30.04 1.10 -11.42
CA ASP A 334 -30.40 2.19 -10.49
C ASP A 334 -29.69 2.05 -9.14
N VAL A 335 -28.69 1.17 -9.04
CA VAL A 335 -27.90 1.05 -7.82
C VAL A 335 -27.02 2.30 -7.68
N PRO A 336 -26.95 2.94 -6.49
CA PRO A 336 -26.16 4.14 -6.30
C PRO A 336 -24.69 3.86 -6.57
N CYS A 337 -24.08 4.72 -7.38
CA CYS A 337 -22.71 4.58 -7.83
C CYS A 337 -21.85 5.71 -7.26
N ILE A 338 -20.88 5.32 -6.44
CA ILE A 338 -19.90 6.24 -5.88
C ILE A 338 -18.71 6.37 -6.84
N ASP A 339 -18.37 7.60 -7.19
CA ASP A 339 -17.25 7.96 -8.05
C ASP A 339 -16.09 8.53 -7.24
N TRP A 340 -15.24 7.62 -6.75
CA TRP A 340 -14.04 7.96 -6.02
C TRP A 340 -13.02 8.69 -6.90
N GLU A 341 -12.73 8.16 -8.10
CA GLU A 341 -11.70 8.67 -8.98
C GLU A 341 -11.90 10.13 -9.37
N THR A 342 -13.12 10.52 -9.78
CA THR A 342 -13.40 11.92 -10.10
C THR A 342 -13.21 12.83 -8.88
N ALA A 343 -13.58 12.37 -7.68
CA ALA A 343 -13.39 13.13 -6.44
C ALA A 343 -11.91 13.40 -6.12
N THR A 344 -10.98 12.56 -6.59
CA THR A 344 -9.54 12.74 -6.35
C THR A 344 -8.88 13.84 -7.19
N VAL A 345 -9.53 14.32 -8.26
CA VAL A 345 -8.92 15.24 -9.24
C VAL A 345 -8.41 16.52 -8.59
N ALA A 346 -9.20 17.14 -7.70
CA ALA A 346 -8.81 18.37 -7.03
C ALA A 346 -7.56 18.18 -6.15
N ALA A 347 -7.49 17.07 -5.39
CA ALA A 347 -6.35 16.77 -4.54
C ALA A 347 -5.07 16.51 -5.35
N ILE A 348 -5.17 15.79 -6.48
CA ILE A 348 -4.04 15.49 -7.36
C ILE A 348 -3.53 16.77 -8.05
N THR A 349 -4.44 17.57 -8.63
CA THR A 349 -4.07 18.79 -9.36
C THR A 349 -3.54 19.89 -8.45
N ALA A 350 -4.00 19.98 -7.19
CA ALA A 350 -3.44 20.88 -6.19
C ALA A 350 -1.94 20.62 -5.91
N ARG A 351 -1.48 19.37 -6.12
CA ARG A 351 -0.07 18.98 -6.03
C ARG A 351 0.71 19.16 -7.34
N ARG A 352 0.09 19.76 -8.36
CA ARG A 352 0.61 19.93 -9.73
C ARG A 352 0.89 18.60 -10.43
N GLU A 353 0.13 17.56 -10.09
CA GLU A 353 0.16 16.27 -10.75
C GLU A 353 -1.00 16.15 -11.75
N THR A 354 -0.84 15.32 -12.78
CA THR A 354 -1.91 14.99 -13.73
C THR A 354 -2.58 13.69 -13.31
N PRO A 355 -3.90 13.66 -13.08
CA PRO A 355 -4.62 12.42 -12.79
C PRO A 355 -4.40 11.35 -13.87
N ARG A 356 -4.19 10.10 -13.45
CA ARG A 356 -3.98 8.92 -14.30
C ARG A 356 -4.78 7.75 -13.75
N HIS A 357 -6.10 7.90 -13.77
CA HIS A 357 -7.01 6.87 -13.24
C HIS A 357 -6.99 5.63 -14.13
N ALA A 358 -6.68 4.47 -13.55
CA ALA A 358 -6.51 3.23 -14.29
C ALA A 358 -7.79 2.72 -14.96
N TYR A 359 -8.95 3.03 -14.39
CA TYR A 359 -10.24 2.49 -14.83
C TYR A 359 -11.18 3.52 -15.44
N ALA A 360 -10.94 4.81 -15.25
CA ALA A 360 -11.83 5.86 -15.74
C ALA A 360 -11.78 5.94 -17.27
N ARG A 361 -12.95 5.99 -17.91
CA ARG A 361 -13.09 6.20 -19.35
C ARG A 361 -14.06 7.37 -19.58
N GLU A 362 -13.61 8.36 -20.34
CA GLU A 362 -14.40 9.56 -20.62
C GLU A 362 -15.67 9.22 -21.41
N ASP A 363 -15.53 8.43 -22.48
CA ASP A 363 -16.63 8.07 -23.40
C ASP A 363 -17.56 6.95 -22.89
N ALA A 364 -17.29 6.38 -21.72
CA ALA A 364 -18.10 5.27 -21.22
C ALA A 364 -19.46 5.75 -20.71
N PRO A 365 -20.55 4.96 -20.93
CA PRO A 365 -21.85 5.23 -20.34
C PRO A 365 -21.74 5.39 -18.84
N LYS A 366 -22.55 6.28 -18.28
CA LYS A 366 -22.47 6.67 -16.88
C LYS A 366 -23.68 6.17 -16.11
N ALA A 367 -23.49 5.82 -14.85
CA ALA A 367 -24.55 5.41 -13.95
C ALA A 367 -25.63 6.49 -13.81
N SER A 368 -26.87 6.05 -13.57
CA SER A 368 -28.05 6.90 -13.41
C SER A 368 -28.01 7.70 -12.11
N VAL A 369 -27.58 7.05 -11.02
CA VAL A 369 -27.45 7.65 -9.68
C VAL A 369 -25.97 7.74 -9.33
N ARG A 370 -25.45 8.97 -9.24
CA ARG A 370 -24.02 9.23 -9.01
C ARG A 370 -23.80 9.97 -7.71
N ILE A 371 -22.79 9.54 -6.97
CA ILE A 371 -22.37 10.12 -5.69
C ILE A 371 -20.88 10.41 -5.81
N THR A 372 -20.50 11.68 -5.70
CA THR A 372 -19.09 12.08 -5.71
C THR A 372 -18.74 12.57 -4.31
N PRO A 373 -17.94 11.82 -3.53
CA PRO A 373 -17.61 12.22 -2.17
C PRO A 373 -16.74 13.47 -2.15
N GLU A 374 -16.85 14.27 -1.09
CA GLU A 374 -15.97 15.41 -0.86
C GLU A 374 -14.68 14.93 -0.17
N LEU A 375 -13.53 15.14 -0.82
CA LEU A 375 -12.25 14.63 -0.32
C LEU A 375 -11.32 15.75 0.15
N ALA A 376 -10.80 15.61 1.36
CA ALA A 376 -9.64 16.37 1.81
C ALA A 376 -8.35 15.81 1.19
N SER A 377 -7.32 16.65 1.05
CA SER A 377 -6.07 16.23 0.37
C SER A 377 -5.38 15.02 1.02
N HIS A 378 -5.49 14.84 2.34
CA HIS A 378 -4.85 13.72 3.05
C HIS A 378 -5.59 12.38 2.88
N MET A 379 -6.81 12.42 2.33
CA MET A 379 -7.59 11.21 2.02
C MET A 379 -7.12 10.53 0.73
N VAL A 380 -6.31 11.22 -0.08
CA VAL A 380 -5.77 10.72 -1.35
C VAL A 380 -4.26 10.61 -1.23
N GLU A 381 -3.74 9.40 -1.44
CA GLU A 381 -2.30 9.12 -1.48
C GLU A 381 -1.57 10.01 -2.48
N GLN A 382 -0.28 10.19 -2.25
CA GLN A 382 0.59 10.88 -3.20
C GLN A 382 0.68 10.11 -4.52
N GLY A 383 0.76 10.84 -5.63
CA GLY A 383 0.80 10.25 -6.95
C GLY A 383 -0.46 10.54 -7.77
N PRO A 384 -0.41 10.20 -9.07
CA PRO A 384 -1.47 10.53 -10.02
C PRO A 384 -2.62 9.51 -10.04
N LEU A 385 -2.49 8.39 -9.33
CA LEU A 385 -3.41 7.25 -9.47
C LEU A 385 -4.70 7.39 -8.67
N GLY A 386 -4.77 8.36 -7.74
CA GLY A 386 -5.93 8.57 -6.88
C GLY A 386 -6.17 7.44 -5.87
N MET A 387 -5.13 6.70 -5.45
CA MET A 387 -5.28 5.68 -4.40
C MET A 387 -5.74 6.34 -3.09
N PRO A 388 -6.66 5.71 -2.33
CA PRO A 388 -7.03 6.20 -1.01
C PRO A 388 -5.91 5.99 0.01
N SER A 389 -5.73 6.98 0.89
CA SER A 389 -5.03 6.73 2.15
C SER A 389 -5.94 5.98 3.13
N TRP A 390 -5.44 5.62 4.31
CA TRP A 390 -6.29 4.99 5.34
C TRP A 390 -7.48 5.86 5.71
N THR A 391 -7.28 7.18 5.81
CA THR A 391 -8.39 8.14 6.05
C THR A 391 -9.37 8.20 4.89
N GLY A 392 -8.92 8.06 3.64
CA GLY A 392 -9.81 7.98 2.47
C GLY A 392 -10.64 6.70 2.43
N LEU A 393 -10.06 5.57 2.85
CA LEU A 393 -10.81 4.32 3.03
C LEU A 393 -11.89 4.49 4.10
N ARG A 394 -11.53 5.03 5.27
CA ARG A 394 -12.47 5.30 6.35
C ARG A 394 -13.59 6.27 5.94
N HIS A 395 -13.22 7.37 5.30
CA HIS A 395 -14.16 8.38 4.86
C HIS A 395 -15.21 7.80 3.91
N LEU A 396 -14.79 7.01 2.91
CA LEU A 396 -15.78 6.42 2.01
C LEU A 396 -16.65 5.37 2.70
N ALA A 397 -16.10 4.59 3.63
CA ALA A 397 -16.90 3.68 4.45
C ALA A 397 -17.96 4.43 5.29
N GLU A 398 -17.62 5.60 5.82
CA GLU A 398 -18.54 6.49 6.54
C GLU A 398 -19.60 7.09 5.60
N CYS A 399 -19.22 7.52 4.38
CA CYS A 399 -20.15 7.96 3.35
C CYS A 399 -21.13 6.85 2.98
N ILE A 400 -20.66 5.61 2.81
CA ILE A 400 -21.50 4.43 2.58
C ILE A 400 -22.44 4.23 3.76
N ALA A 401 -21.99 4.37 5.01
CA ALA A 401 -22.84 4.24 6.19
C ALA A 401 -23.83 5.41 6.39
N SER A 402 -23.76 6.48 5.60
CA SER A 402 -24.63 7.65 5.72
C SER A 402 -25.86 7.59 4.81
N ASP A 403 -26.77 8.57 4.97
CA ASP A 403 -27.93 8.77 4.10
C ASP A 403 -27.55 9.28 2.69
N GLN A 404 -26.30 9.70 2.48
CA GLN A 404 -25.81 10.07 1.14
C GLN A 404 -25.86 8.90 0.16
N VAL A 405 -25.72 7.67 0.66
CA VAL A 405 -25.81 6.44 -0.13
C VAL A 405 -27.12 5.71 0.24
N PRO A 406 -28.21 5.86 -0.51
CA PRO A 406 -29.50 5.31 -0.10
C PRO A 406 -29.52 3.78 -0.10
N ALA A 407 -30.23 3.19 0.87
CA ALA A 407 -30.45 1.74 0.93
C ALA A 407 -31.56 1.34 -0.05
N LEU A 408 -31.20 0.91 -1.25
CA LEU A 408 -32.15 0.35 -2.21
C LEU A 408 -32.39 -1.14 -1.91
N ARG A 409 -33.42 -1.43 -1.11
CA ARG A 409 -33.94 -2.79 -0.95
C ARG A 409 -34.81 -3.13 -2.15
N ARG A 410 -34.32 -3.96 -3.05
CA ARG A 410 -35.14 -4.49 -4.15
C ARG A 410 -35.92 -5.70 -3.64
N GLY A 411 -37.22 -5.74 -3.95
CA GLY A 411 -38.10 -6.85 -3.61
C GLY A 411 -37.65 -8.16 -4.27
N THR A 412 -38.02 -9.27 -3.64
CA THR A 412 -37.65 -10.68 -3.95
C THR A 412 -37.93 -11.19 -5.37
N GLU A 413 -38.49 -10.38 -6.28
CA GLU A 413 -38.90 -10.82 -7.62
C GLU A 413 -37.84 -10.61 -8.72
N ALA A 414 -36.83 -9.75 -8.51
CA ALA A 414 -35.87 -9.39 -9.57
C ALA A 414 -34.61 -10.30 -9.68
N GLY A 415 -34.52 -11.39 -8.92
CA GLY A 415 -33.27 -12.14 -8.72
C GLY A 415 -33.33 -13.66 -8.88
N ARG A 416 -34.38 -14.25 -9.46
CA ARG A 416 -34.35 -15.70 -9.71
C ARG A 416 -33.38 -16.02 -10.85
N PRO A 417 -32.34 -16.86 -10.64
CA PRO A 417 -31.52 -17.35 -11.73
C PRO A 417 -32.41 -18.07 -12.75
N GLN A 418 -32.24 -17.74 -14.03
CA GLN A 418 -32.92 -18.45 -15.10
C GLN A 418 -32.30 -19.84 -15.22
N HIS A 419 -32.96 -20.85 -14.64
CA HIS A 419 -32.68 -22.23 -15.02
C HIS A 419 -33.07 -22.39 -16.50
N LEU A 420 -32.07 -22.51 -17.37
CA LEU A 420 -32.27 -22.92 -18.75
C LEU A 420 -32.98 -24.29 -18.78
N PRO A 421 -34.05 -24.46 -19.57
CA PRO A 421 -34.65 -25.77 -19.76
C PRO A 421 -33.66 -26.69 -20.48
N THR A 422 -33.47 -27.89 -19.92
CA THR A 422 -32.67 -28.99 -20.47
C THR A 422 -33.15 -29.47 -21.83
#